data_AF-A0A960RLB5-F1
#
_entry.id   AF-A0A960RLB5-F1
#
_cell.length_a   1.000
_cell.length_b   1.000
_cell.length_c   1.000
_cell.angle_alpha   90.00
_cell.angle_beta   90.00
_cell.angle_gamma   90.00
#
_symmetry.space_group_name_H-M   'P 1'
#
loop_
_entity.id
_entity.type
_entity.pdbx_description
1 polymer ?
#
loop_
_entity_poly.entity_id
_entity_poly.type
_entity_poly.pdbx_seq_one_letter_code
_entity_poly.pdbx_strand_id
1 'polypeptide(L)'
;AEGEAVKAAILEAGPAFDLRQVGSFAYFSTALEIGWIPRPVHAIYSSEEMRGFREWLPESANEVKWSLGGSFYSPNIEDYYFNPYELGYGHHIKFDHDFIGRDALEAMAGRTHRKRVTLAWDPQDVNRLTASYLDRDQLPGLYMNHPISNYANWQYDAVCDAEGKTIGAAVYTGFSWNERSILSTAVVDADHAAPGSKVSVVWGEP
;
A
#
# COMPACT_ATOMS: atom_id res chain seq x y z
N ALA A 1 3.36 21.03 -24.21
CA ALA A 1 2.64 21.52 -25.41
C ALA A 1 2.24 20.38 -26.35
N GLU A 2 3.00 19.27 -26.42
CA GLU A 2 2.75 18.18 -27.39
C GLU A 2 1.83 17.05 -26.90
N GLY A 3 1.42 17.07 -25.62
CA GLY A 3 0.71 15.94 -24.99
C GLY A 3 -0.57 15.50 -25.71
N GLU A 4 -1.39 16.45 -26.16
CA GLU A 4 -2.61 16.13 -26.91
C GLU A 4 -2.32 15.49 -28.28
N ALA A 5 -1.31 15.99 -28.99
CA ALA A 5 -0.92 15.46 -30.30
C ALA A 5 -0.35 14.03 -30.17
N VAL A 6 0.49 13.78 -29.15
CA VAL A 6 1.03 12.45 -28.86
C VAL A 6 -0.09 11.48 -28.47
N LYS A 7 -1.01 11.90 -27.58
CA LYS A 7 -2.17 11.08 -27.20
C LYS A 7 -3.01 10.74 -28.43
N ALA A 8 -3.33 11.72 -29.28
CA ALA A 8 -4.09 11.49 -30.50
C ALA A 8 -3.42 10.46 -31.41
N ALA A 9 -2.11 10.57 -31.65
CA ALA A 9 -1.38 9.62 -32.48
C ALA A 9 -1.40 8.18 -31.92
N ILE A 10 -1.29 8.00 -30.60
CA ILE A 10 -1.40 6.68 -29.97
C ILE A 10 -2.80 6.08 -30.18
N LEU A 11 -3.85 6.90 -30.02
CA LEU A 11 -5.23 6.45 -30.17
C LEU A 11 -5.61 6.17 -31.62
N GLU A 12 -5.01 6.87 -32.56
CA GLU A 12 -5.17 6.62 -33.99
C GLU A 12 -4.53 5.29 -34.40
N ALA A 13 -3.32 4.98 -33.89
CA ALA A 13 -2.62 3.74 -34.19
C ALA A 13 -3.15 2.51 -33.43
N GLY A 14 -3.74 2.73 -32.25
CA GLY A 14 -4.15 1.71 -31.29
C GLY A 14 -5.13 0.63 -31.78
N PRO A 15 -6.14 0.91 -32.65
CA PRO A 15 -7.12 -0.09 -33.08
C PRO A 15 -6.51 -1.33 -33.74
N ALA A 16 -5.34 -1.22 -34.37
CA ALA A 16 -4.62 -2.36 -34.93
C ALA A 16 -4.18 -3.40 -33.87
N PHE A 17 -4.19 -3.03 -32.59
CA PHE A 17 -3.73 -3.83 -31.45
C PHE A 17 -4.79 -3.97 -30.35
N ASP A 18 -6.05 -3.62 -30.62
CA ASP A 18 -7.15 -3.56 -29.62
C ASP A 18 -6.82 -2.68 -28.40
N LEU A 19 -6.06 -1.60 -28.60
CA LEU A 19 -5.74 -0.67 -27.54
C LEU A 19 -7.01 0.00 -27.00
N ARG A 20 -7.11 0.09 -25.67
CA ARG A 20 -8.18 0.79 -24.96
C ARG A 20 -7.62 1.89 -24.06
N GLN A 21 -8.34 3.00 -23.96
CA GLN A 21 -8.03 4.04 -22.99
C GLN A 21 -8.47 3.61 -21.59
N VAL A 22 -7.53 3.68 -20.64
CA VAL A 22 -7.82 3.43 -19.22
C VAL A 22 -8.17 4.75 -18.54
N GLY A 23 -9.36 4.80 -17.94
CA GLY A 23 -9.80 5.94 -17.13
C GLY A 23 -9.23 5.92 -15.71
N SER A 24 -9.34 7.04 -15.00
CA SER A 24 -8.82 7.18 -13.62
C SER A 24 -9.39 6.16 -12.63
N PHE A 25 -10.64 5.73 -12.84
CA PHE A 25 -11.29 4.72 -12.00
C PHE A 25 -10.54 3.37 -12.00
N ALA A 26 -10.04 2.93 -13.16
CA ALA A 26 -9.30 1.67 -13.30
C ALA A 26 -7.78 1.85 -13.20
N TYR A 27 -7.24 3.02 -13.54
CA TYR A 27 -5.79 3.27 -13.56
C TYR A 27 -5.08 2.86 -12.26
N PHE A 28 -5.67 3.25 -11.12
CA PHE A 28 -5.07 3.00 -9.81
C PHE A 28 -5.04 1.52 -9.41
N SER A 29 -5.91 0.66 -9.96
CA SER A 29 -5.91 -0.77 -9.64
C SER A 29 -4.70 -1.51 -10.22
N THR A 30 -3.99 -0.92 -11.18
CA THR A 30 -2.75 -1.49 -11.75
C THR A 30 -1.72 -1.83 -10.68
N ALA A 31 -1.60 -0.99 -9.64
CA ALA A 31 -0.62 -1.17 -8.56
C ALA A 31 -0.80 -2.51 -7.81
N LEU A 32 -2.03 -3.04 -7.77
CA LEU A 32 -2.35 -4.33 -7.13
C LEU A 32 -1.65 -5.50 -7.82
N GLU A 33 -1.59 -5.48 -9.15
CA GLU A 33 -1.05 -6.58 -9.96
C GLU A 33 0.46 -6.51 -10.09
N ILE A 34 1.04 -5.29 -10.12
CA ILE A 34 2.49 -5.11 -10.16
C ILE A 34 3.15 -5.14 -8.77
N GLY A 35 2.35 -5.16 -7.69
CA GLY A 35 2.81 -5.22 -6.30
C GLY A 35 3.60 -3.98 -5.86
N TRP A 36 3.30 -2.81 -6.42
CA TRP A 36 3.95 -1.55 -6.05
C TRP A 36 3.17 -0.88 -4.91
N ILE A 37 3.88 -0.36 -3.90
CA ILE A 37 3.29 0.42 -2.80
C ILE A 37 3.38 1.91 -3.17
N PRO A 38 2.26 2.58 -3.51
CA PRO A 38 2.30 3.92 -4.08
C PRO A 38 2.46 5.03 -3.02
N ARG A 39 2.02 4.79 -1.78
CA ARG A 39 1.89 5.82 -0.74
C ARG A 39 2.25 5.28 0.65
N PRO A 40 3.53 4.97 0.92
CA PRO A 40 3.96 4.75 2.30
C PRO A 40 3.83 6.06 3.10
N VAL A 41 3.64 5.97 4.42
CA VAL A 41 3.73 7.14 5.31
C VAL A 41 5.11 7.78 5.13
N HIS A 42 5.14 9.11 5.06
CA HIS A 42 6.39 9.85 4.98
C HIS A 42 7.11 9.78 6.34
N ALA A 43 8.32 9.22 6.35
CA ALA A 43 9.10 9.01 7.58
C ALA A 43 9.79 10.29 8.09
N ILE A 44 9.00 11.33 8.37
CA ILE A 44 9.51 12.68 8.63
C ILE A 44 9.03 13.30 9.95
N TYR A 45 8.14 12.64 10.69
CA TYR A 45 7.39 13.29 11.78
C TYR A 45 8.12 13.35 13.13
N SER A 46 9.14 12.53 13.35
CA SER A 46 9.67 12.27 14.70
C SER A 46 11.12 12.70 14.93
N SER A 47 12.03 12.50 13.96
CA SER A 47 13.46 12.83 14.14
C SER A 47 13.71 14.33 14.31
N GLU A 48 14.63 14.71 15.19
CA GLU A 48 15.07 16.10 15.37
C GLU A 48 15.83 16.61 14.13
N GLU A 49 16.56 15.74 13.43
CA GLU A 49 17.24 16.09 12.17
C GLU A 49 16.24 16.55 11.08
N MET A 50 15.00 16.05 11.14
CA MET A 50 13.91 16.42 10.23
C MET A 50 13.14 17.67 10.67
N ARG A 51 13.46 18.29 11.81
CA ARG A 51 12.73 19.44 12.33
C ARG A 51 12.74 20.62 11.38
N GLY A 52 13.90 20.99 10.84
CA GLY A 52 14.01 22.10 9.90
C GLY A 52 13.16 21.89 8.64
N PHE A 53 13.04 20.65 8.17
CA PHE A 53 12.13 20.30 7.07
C PHE A 53 10.66 20.47 7.47
N ARG A 54 10.27 20.01 8.67
CA ARG A 54 8.90 20.17 9.17
C ARG A 54 8.52 21.64 9.37
N GLU A 55 9.43 22.48 9.86
CA GLU A 55 9.21 23.93 10.02
C GLU A 55 9.11 24.66 8.66
N TRP A 56 9.73 24.12 7.61
CA TRP A 56 9.65 24.65 6.26
C TRP A 56 8.36 24.26 5.51
N LEU A 57 7.77 23.09 5.81
CA LEU A 57 6.58 22.60 5.12
C LEU A 57 5.37 23.55 5.30
N PRO A 58 4.70 23.95 4.22
CA PRO A 58 3.49 24.76 4.33
C PRO A 58 2.32 23.91 4.85
N GLU A 59 1.32 24.54 5.47
CA GLU A 59 0.09 23.86 5.92
C GLU A 59 -0.67 23.18 4.78
N SER A 60 -0.44 23.61 3.53
CA SER A 60 -1.03 23.02 2.34
C SER A 60 -0.37 21.72 1.88
N ALA A 61 0.77 21.35 2.47
CA ALA A 61 1.52 20.16 2.11
C ALA A 61 0.73 18.88 2.39
N ASN A 62 0.99 17.87 1.56
CA ASN A 62 0.34 16.57 1.67
C ASN A 62 0.62 15.90 3.02
N GLU A 63 1.87 16.00 3.47
CA GLU A 63 2.41 15.56 4.74
C GLU A 63 1.59 16.08 5.95
N VAL A 64 0.95 17.24 5.81
CA VAL A 64 0.16 17.88 6.87
C VAL A 64 -1.32 17.50 6.77
N LYS A 65 -1.82 17.30 5.55
CA LYS A 65 -3.26 17.14 5.27
C LYS A 65 -3.73 15.70 5.08
N TRP A 66 -2.83 14.79 4.73
CA TRP A 66 -3.18 13.42 4.40
C TRP A 66 -3.63 12.65 5.63
N SER A 67 -4.66 11.83 5.45
CA SER A 67 -5.20 10.98 6.50
C SER A 67 -4.46 9.64 6.58
N LEU A 68 -4.40 9.12 7.80
CA LEU A 68 -4.08 7.74 8.12
C LEU A 68 -5.38 6.99 8.40
N GLY A 69 -5.54 5.80 7.86
CA GLY A 69 -6.71 4.96 8.09
C GLY A 69 -6.38 3.48 7.94
N GLY A 70 -7.29 2.62 8.40
CA GLY A 70 -7.08 1.19 8.49
C GLY A 70 -7.02 0.68 9.93
N SER A 71 -7.04 -0.64 10.07
CA SER A 71 -7.12 -1.31 11.37
C SER A 71 -5.80 -1.36 12.14
N PHE A 72 -4.64 -1.09 11.51
CA PHE A 72 -3.37 -1.09 12.23
C PHE A 72 -3.31 0.14 13.13
N TYR A 73 -3.20 -0.10 14.43
CA TYR A 73 -3.09 0.95 15.43
C TYR A 73 -1.77 0.84 16.19
N SER A 74 -1.02 1.94 16.14
CA SER A 74 0.04 2.24 17.09
C SER A 74 -0.05 3.71 17.52
N PRO A 75 0.18 4.03 18.80
CA PRO A 75 0.34 5.41 19.25
C PRO A 75 1.68 6.03 18.79
N ASN A 76 2.61 5.24 18.25
CA ASN A 76 3.88 5.70 17.73
C ASN A 76 3.86 5.78 16.20
N ILE A 77 4.05 6.98 15.63
CA ILE A 77 4.05 7.19 14.18
C ILE A 77 5.19 6.44 13.47
N GLU A 78 6.30 6.17 14.15
CA GLU A 78 7.44 5.47 13.55
C GLU A 78 7.12 4.02 13.17
N ASP A 79 6.12 3.40 13.80
CA ASP A 79 5.72 2.02 13.51
C ASP A 79 5.06 1.87 12.13
N TYR A 80 4.62 2.98 11.52
CA TYR A 80 4.05 3.04 10.18
C TYR A 80 5.10 3.26 9.09
N TYR A 81 6.34 3.59 9.46
CA TYR A 81 7.40 3.85 8.50
C TYR A 81 7.89 2.55 7.88
N PHE A 82 8.33 2.66 6.63
CA PHE A 82 9.05 1.59 5.93
C PHE A 82 10.44 2.06 5.55
N ASN A 83 11.38 1.12 5.54
CA ASN A 83 12.68 1.32 4.93
C ASN A 83 12.74 0.71 3.51
N PRO A 84 13.75 1.07 2.68
CA PRO A 84 13.86 0.57 1.31
C PRO A 84 13.95 -0.96 1.19
N TYR A 85 14.53 -1.67 2.16
CA TYR A 85 14.60 -3.14 2.10
C TYR A 85 13.21 -3.77 2.20
N GLU A 86 12.35 -3.22 3.05
CA GLU A 86 10.98 -3.69 3.27
C GLU A 86 10.08 -3.46 2.06
N LEU A 87 10.29 -2.34 1.36
CA LEU A 87 9.56 -1.98 0.14
C LEU A 87 10.04 -2.73 -1.11
N GLY A 88 11.06 -3.58 -1.00
CA GLY A 88 11.66 -4.31 -2.12
C GLY A 88 12.69 -3.49 -2.92
N TYR A 89 13.08 -2.31 -2.44
CA TYR A 89 14.03 -1.41 -3.09
C TYR A 89 15.48 -1.63 -2.65
N GLY A 90 15.76 -2.64 -1.80
CA GLY A 90 17.13 -2.92 -1.34
C GLY A 90 18.16 -3.07 -2.48
N HIS A 91 17.75 -3.59 -3.63
CA HIS A 91 18.61 -3.77 -4.81
C HIS A 91 18.98 -2.45 -5.53
N HIS A 92 18.25 -1.35 -5.25
CA HIS A 92 18.57 -0.01 -5.73
C HIS A 92 19.62 0.70 -4.88
N ILE A 93 19.86 0.25 -3.64
CA ILE A 93 20.83 0.88 -2.75
C ILE A 93 22.24 0.61 -3.29
N LYS A 94 23.01 1.68 -3.49
CA LYS A 94 24.42 1.65 -3.90
C LYS A 94 25.23 2.51 -2.96
N PHE A 95 26.18 1.90 -2.26
CA PHE A 95 27.07 2.58 -1.31
C PHE A 95 28.33 3.14 -2.00
N ASP A 96 28.19 3.58 -3.25
CA ASP A 96 29.25 4.09 -4.12
C ASP A 96 29.29 5.63 -4.21
N HIS A 97 28.42 6.31 -3.47
CA HIS A 97 28.35 7.77 -3.36
C HIS A 97 27.76 8.20 -2.01
N ASP A 98 27.87 9.49 -1.70
CA ASP A 98 27.30 10.06 -0.46
C ASP A 98 25.83 10.43 -0.68
N PHE A 99 24.98 10.06 0.28
CA PHE A 99 23.56 10.43 0.29
C PHE A 99 23.01 10.44 1.72
N ILE A 100 21.92 11.19 1.93
CA ILE A 100 21.26 11.29 3.24
C ILE A 100 20.74 9.91 3.67
N GLY A 101 21.06 9.48 4.88
CA GLY A 101 20.63 8.19 5.43
C GLY A 101 21.50 7.00 5.02
N ARG A 102 22.64 7.22 4.34
CA ARG A 102 23.60 6.17 3.98
C ARG A 102 23.99 5.30 5.17
N ASP A 103 24.49 5.91 6.25
CA ASP A 103 24.97 5.19 7.44
C ASP A 103 23.86 4.33 8.07
N ALA A 104 22.62 4.82 8.08
CA ALA A 104 21.47 4.07 8.56
C ALA A 104 21.18 2.85 7.69
N LEU A 105 21.25 2.99 6.35
CA LEU A 105 21.05 1.87 5.43
C LEU A 105 22.20 0.86 5.45
N GLU A 106 23.44 1.30 5.66
CA GLU A 106 24.60 0.43 5.87
C GLU A 106 24.43 -0.37 7.18
N ALA A 107 24.02 0.28 8.27
CA ALA A 107 23.77 -0.40 9.54
C ALA A 107 22.66 -1.45 9.46
N MET A 108 21.68 -1.24 8.56
CA MET A 108 20.59 -2.16 8.28
C MET A 108 20.97 -3.27 7.30
N ALA A 109 22.06 -3.13 6.53
CA ALA A 109 22.43 -4.07 5.49
C ALA A 109 22.68 -5.48 6.07
N GLY A 110 22.19 -6.50 5.37
CA GLY A 110 22.36 -7.91 5.76
C GLY A 110 21.48 -8.37 6.93
N ARG A 111 20.66 -7.50 7.52
CA ARG A 111 19.66 -7.90 8.52
C ARG A 111 18.48 -8.62 7.86
N THR A 112 17.72 -9.34 8.67
CA THR A 112 16.38 -9.79 8.27
C THR A 112 15.43 -8.60 8.29
N HIS A 113 14.72 -8.38 7.19
CA HIS A 113 13.73 -7.32 7.04
C HIS A 113 12.36 -7.93 6.74
N ARG A 114 11.30 -7.23 7.13
CA ARG A 114 9.96 -7.46 6.58
C ARG A 114 10.00 -7.47 5.05
N LYS A 115 9.05 -8.15 4.42
CA LYS A 115 9.00 -8.35 2.98
C LYS A 115 7.69 -7.84 2.43
N ARG A 116 7.78 -7.14 1.30
CA ARG A 116 6.64 -6.82 0.46
C ARG A 116 6.05 -8.09 -0.15
N VAL A 117 4.76 -8.28 0.02
CA VAL A 117 3.99 -9.43 -0.50
C VAL A 117 2.66 -8.96 -1.09
N THR A 118 2.02 -9.83 -1.87
CA THR A 118 0.62 -9.68 -2.29
C THR A 118 -0.22 -10.67 -1.50
N LEU A 119 -1.26 -10.17 -0.83
CA LEU A 119 -2.27 -10.98 -0.14
C LEU A 119 -3.46 -11.15 -1.08
N ALA A 120 -3.80 -12.39 -1.42
CA ALA A 120 -5.04 -12.73 -2.11
C ALA A 120 -6.08 -13.13 -1.06
N TRP A 121 -7.20 -12.40 -1.01
CA TRP A 121 -8.21 -12.59 0.03
C TRP A 121 -9.07 -13.81 -0.24
N ASP A 122 -9.51 -14.47 0.83
CA ASP A 122 -10.41 -15.62 0.71
C ASP A 122 -11.78 -15.18 0.16
N PRO A 123 -12.29 -15.82 -0.91
CA PRO A 123 -13.55 -15.40 -1.52
C PRO A 123 -14.76 -15.60 -0.60
N GLN A 124 -14.72 -16.56 0.33
CA GLN A 124 -15.80 -16.75 1.31
C GLN A 124 -15.84 -15.57 2.29
N ASP A 125 -14.68 -15.08 2.71
CA ASP A 125 -14.59 -13.92 3.61
C ASP A 125 -15.10 -12.65 2.92
N VAL A 126 -14.71 -12.42 1.66
CA VAL A 126 -15.20 -11.30 0.84
C VAL A 126 -16.71 -11.39 0.62
N ASN A 127 -17.25 -12.60 0.39
CA ASN A 127 -18.69 -12.80 0.24
C ASN A 127 -19.44 -12.52 1.55
N ARG A 128 -18.91 -12.96 2.70
CA ARG A 128 -19.50 -12.65 4.01
C ARG A 128 -19.51 -11.15 4.27
N LEU A 129 -18.41 -10.46 3.99
CA LEU A 129 -18.34 -9.01 4.10
C LEU A 129 -19.37 -8.33 3.19
N THR A 130 -19.45 -8.72 1.92
CA THR A 130 -20.40 -8.14 0.97
C THR A 130 -21.85 -8.39 1.39
N ALA A 131 -22.16 -9.60 1.87
CA ALA A 131 -23.49 -9.94 2.39
C ALA A 131 -23.87 -9.10 3.62
N SER A 132 -22.89 -8.76 4.47
CA SER A 132 -23.11 -7.95 5.68
C SER A 132 -23.72 -6.58 5.36
N TYR A 133 -23.46 -6.00 4.18
CA TYR A 133 -24.01 -4.69 3.79
C TYR A 133 -25.54 -4.69 3.65
N LEU A 134 -26.15 -5.86 3.51
CA LEU A 134 -27.60 -6.03 3.34
C LEU A 134 -28.28 -6.60 4.58
N ASP A 135 -27.51 -7.05 5.57
CA ASP A 135 -28.04 -7.46 6.87
C ASP A 135 -28.33 -6.20 7.70
N ARG A 136 -29.62 -5.91 7.89
CA ARG A 136 -30.07 -4.70 8.59
C ARG A 136 -30.07 -4.85 10.10
N ASP A 137 -29.89 -6.07 10.61
CA ASP A 137 -29.98 -6.37 12.03
C ASP A 137 -28.60 -6.34 12.73
N GLN A 138 -27.51 -6.13 11.96
CA GLN A 138 -26.14 -6.12 12.45
C GLN A 138 -25.34 -4.93 11.92
N LEU A 139 -24.26 -4.56 12.63
CA LEU A 139 -23.30 -3.60 12.10
C LEU A 139 -22.54 -4.26 10.94
N PRO A 140 -22.59 -3.73 9.71
CA PRO A 140 -21.84 -4.31 8.60
C PRO A 140 -20.33 -4.13 8.79
N GLY A 141 -19.54 -4.97 8.13
CA GLY A 141 -18.12 -4.67 7.98
C GLY A 141 -17.90 -3.41 7.16
N LEU A 142 -16.67 -2.87 7.17
CA LEU A 142 -16.37 -1.64 6.43
C LEU A 142 -16.61 -1.83 4.92
N TYR A 143 -17.22 -0.83 4.29
CA TYR A 143 -17.54 -0.87 2.86
C TYR A 143 -16.28 -0.93 1.99
N MET A 144 -16.20 -1.92 1.11
CA MET A 144 -15.14 -2.04 0.11
C MET A 144 -15.56 -1.36 -1.19
N ASN A 145 -14.97 -0.22 -1.47
CA ASN A 145 -15.08 0.36 -2.80
C ASN A 145 -14.25 -0.44 -3.82
N HIS A 146 -14.72 -0.52 -5.06
CA HIS A 146 -14.00 -1.19 -6.15
C HIS A 146 -13.79 -0.22 -7.32
N PRO A 147 -12.66 -0.30 -8.03
CA PRO A 147 -11.61 -1.31 -7.87
C PRO A 147 -10.58 -0.97 -6.78
N ILE A 148 -10.62 0.23 -6.19
CA ILE A 148 -9.73 0.61 -5.08
C ILE A 148 -10.54 0.77 -3.80
N SER A 149 -10.15 0.03 -2.76
CA SER A 149 -10.84 -0.03 -1.46
C SER A 149 -10.21 0.87 -0.41
N ASN A 150 -9.05 1.48 -0.67
CA ASN A 150 -8.45 2.47 0.21
C ASN A 150 -9.38 3.67 0.41
N TYR A 151 -9.50 4.14 1.65
CA TYR A 151 -10.31 5.30 2.03
C TYR A 151 -9.50 6.39 2.75
N ALA A 152 -8.21 6.13 3.01
CA ALA A 152 -7.25 7.11 3.50
C ALA A 152 -6.09 7.30 2.51
N ASN A 153 -5.34 8.40 2.67
CA ASN A 153 -4.13 8.65 1.88
C ASN A 153 -3.05 7.62 2.20
N TRP A 154 -2.85 7.36 3.50
CA TRP A 154 -2.03 6.29 4.05
C TRP A 154 -2.97 5.22 4.62
N GLN A 155 -3.14 4.12 3.88
CA GLN A 155 -3.91 2.97 4.33
C GLN A 155 -2.98 1.98 5.02
N TYR A 156 -3.31 1.53 6.24
CA TYR A 156 -2.56 0.54 7.00
C TYR A 156 -3.54 -0.36 7.76
N ASP A 157 -3.83 -1.53 7.19
CA ASP A 157 -4.64 -2.57 7.84
C ASP A 157 -3.73 -3.62 8.48
N ALA A 158 -3.98 -3.97 9.74
CA ALA A 158 -3.19 -4.96 10.47
C ALA A 158 -3.26 -6.33 9.78
N VAL A 159 -2.09 -6.92 9.55
CA VAL A 159 -1.94 -8.31 9.11
C VAL A 159 -1.55 -9.15 10.31
N CYS A 160 -2.32 -10.19 10.60
CA CYS A 160 -2.12 -11.05 11.76
C CYS A 160 -1.79 -12.49 11.38
N ASP A 161 -0.97 -13.14 12.20
CA ASP A 161 -0.74 -14.58 12.15
C ASP A 161 -1.94 -15.37 12.72
N ALA A 162 -1.81 -16.70 12.83
CA ALA A 162 -2.88 -17.58 13.28
C ALA A 162 -3.19 -17.39 14.78
N GLU A 163 -2.23 -16.92 15.56
CA GLU A 163 -2.33 -16.62 16.97
C GLU A 163 -2.94 -15.23 17.23
N GLY A 164 -3.20 -14.45 16.18
CA GLY A 164 -3.76 -13.10 16.25
C GLY A 164 -2.74 -12.01 16.54
N LYS A 165 -1.44 -12.33 16.50
CA LYS A 165 -0.37 -11.33 16.65
C LYS A 165 -0.21 -10.57 15.32
N THR A 166 -0.12 -9.26 15.40
CA THR A 166 0.21 -8.41 14.27
C THR A 166 1.65 -8.67 13.79
N ILE A 167 1.79 -9.01 12.51
CA ILE A 167 3.05 -9.35 11.84
C ILE A 167 3.35 -8.41 10.67
N GLY A 168 2.50 -7.41 10.41
CA GLY A 168 2.67 -6.52 9.28
C GLY A 168 1.46 -5.63 9.03
N ALA A 169 1.50 -4.95 7.88
CA ALA A 169 0.40 -4.10 7.43
C ALA A 169 0.13 -4.26 5.92
N ALA A 170 -1.15 -4.35 5.57
CA ALA A 170 -1.65 -4.22 4.21
C ALA A 170 -1.89 -2.73 3.92
N VAL A 171 -1.33 -2.24 2.81
CA VAL A 171 -1.23 -0.78 2.57
C VAL A 171 -1.86 -0.30 1.26
N TYR A 172 -2.28 -1.24 0.42
CA TYR A 172 -3.00 -0.92 -0.81
C TYR A 172 -3.92 -2.07 -1.18
N THR A 173 -5.23 -1.85 -1.07
CA THR A 173 -6.25 -2.90 -1.19
C THR A 173 -7.25 -2.57 -2.29
N GLY A 174 -7.64 -3.56 -3.07
CA GLY A 174 -8.64 -3.39 -4.11
C GLY A 174 -8.96 -4.67 -4.85
N PHE A 175 -9.81 -4.56 -5.86
CA PHE A 175 -10.26 -5.67 -6.69
C PHE A 175 -9.50 -5.70 -8.02
N SER A 176 -8.89 -6.85 -8.33
CA SER A 176 -8.39 -7.14 -9.67
C SER A 176 -9.47 -7.87 -10.48
N TRP A 177 -9.86 -7.26 -11.60
CA TRP A 177 -10.76 -7.90 -12.56
C TRP A 177 -10.07 -9.07 -13.28
N ASN A 178 -8.75 -9.02 -13.47
CA ASN A 178 -8.01 -10.09 -14.14
C ASN A 178 -7.95 -11.34 -13.26
N GLU A 179 -7.64 -11.17 -11.97
CA GLU A 179 -7.51 -12.27 -11.00
C GLU A 179 -8.83 -12.67 -10.32
N ARG A 180 -9.90 -11.89 -10.53
CA ARG A 180 -11.22 -12.10 -9.88
C ARG A 180 -11.11 -12.13 -8.35
N SER A 181 -10.21 -11.33 -7.79
CA SER A 181 -9.84 -11.39 -6.37
C SER A 181 -9.66 -10.01 -5.76
N ILE A 182 -9.95 -9.89 -4.46
CA ILE A 182 -9.47 -8.79 -3.66
C ILE A 182 -8.01 -9.06 -3.33
N LEU A 183 -7.16 -8.11 -3.70
CA LEU A 183 -5.73 -8.15 -3.47
C LEU A 183 -5.35 -7.01 -2.54
N SER A 184 -4.40 -7.29 -1.64
CA SER A 184 -3.69 -6.24 -0.91
C SER A 184 -2.19 -6.35 -1.16
N THR A 185 -1.53 -5.22 -1.45
CA THR A 185 -0.08 -5.15 -1.28
C THR A 185 0.22 -4.89 0.20
N ALA A 186 1.08 -5.71 0.80
CA ALA A 186 1.39 -5.67 2.22
C ALA A 186 2.90 -5.77 2.47
N VAL A 187 3.32 -5.38 3.67
CA VAL A 187 4.66 -5.61 4.21
C VAL A 187 4.51 -6.42 5.49
N VAL A 188 5.09 -7.63 5.51
CA VAL A 188 4.95 -8.59 6.62
C VAL A 188 6.30 -9.11 7.09
N ASP A 189 6.36 -9.60 8.31
CA ASP A 189 7.53 -10.28 8.88
C ASP A 189 8.06 -11.38 7.95
N ALA A 190 9.39 -11.49 7.86
CA ALA A 190 10.06 -12.34 6.88
C ALA A 190 9.61 -13.81 6.95
N ASP A 191 9.36 -14.31 8.16
CA ASP A 191 8.98 -15.70 8.42
C ASP A 191 7.56 -16.03 7.92
N HIS A 192 6.74 -15.00 7.65
CA HIS A 192 5.37 -15.14 7.12
C HIS A 192 5.26 -14.72 5.64
N ALA A 193 6.37 -14.35 5.00
CA ALA A 193 6.37 -13.81 3.64
C ALA A 193 6.40 -14.89 2.54
N ALA A 194 6.49 -16.17 2.89
CA ALA A 194 6.51 -17.25 1.90
C ALA A 194 5.14 -17.36 1.18
N PRO A 195 5.11 -17.49 -0.16
CA PRO A 195 3.87 -17.73 -0.89
C PRO A 195 3.10 -18.95 -0.36
N GLY A 196 1.79 -18.81 -0.21
CA GLY A 196 0.91 -19.84 0.34
C GLY A 196 0.77 -19.82 1.87
N SER A 197 1.56 -19.01 2.59
CA SER A 197 1.34 -18.74 4.00
C SER A 197 -0.04 -18.12 4.22
N LYS A 198 -0.77 -18.62 5.23
CA LYS A 198 -2.07 -18.07 5.62
C LYS A 198 -1.90 -17.00 6.68
N VAL A 199 -2.52 -15.86 6.45
CA VAL A 199 -2.58 -14.71 7.35
C VAL A 199 -4.00 -14.17 7.33
N SER A 200 -4.36 -13.34 8.31
CA SER A 200 -5.61 -12.59 8.31
C SER A 200 -5.33 -11.10 8.16
N VAL A 201 -6.24 -10.38 7.52
CA VAL A 201 -6.25 -8.92 7.49
C VAL A 201 -7.43 -8.46 8.33
N VAL A 202 -7.20 -7.59 9.30
CA VAL A 202 -8.29 -6.94 10.03
C VAL A 202 -8.84 -5.85 9.12
N TRP A 203 -10.07 -6.00 8.63
CA TRP A 203 -10.69 -5.04 7.71
C TRP A 203 -11.72 -4.17 8.43
N GLY A 204 -11.48 -2.86 8.45
CA GLY A 204 -12.27 -1.88 9.19
C GLY A 204 -11.40 -1.01 10.08
N GLU A 205 -12.02 -0.19 10.91
CA GLU A 205 -11.35 0.58 11.96
C GLU A 205 -11.85 0.11 13.34
N PRO A 206 -11.05 0.24 14.41
CA PRO A 206 -11.43 -0.14 15.77
C PRO A 206 -12.64 0.60 16.36
#